data_AF-A0A6M3MG53-F1
#
_entry.id   AF-A0A6M3MG53-F1
#
_cell.length_a   1.000
_cell.length_b   1.000
_cell.length_c   1.000
_cell.angle_alpha   90.00
_cell.angle_beta   90.00
_cell.angle_gamma   90.00
#
_symmetry.space_group_name_H-M   'P 1'
#
loop_
_entity.id
_entity.type
_entity.pdbx_description
1 polymer ?
#
loop_
_entity_poly.entity_id
_entity_poly.type
_entity_poly.pdbx_seq_one_letter_code
_entity_poly.pdbx_strand_id
1 'polypeptide(L)'
;MYCRTCGTEINEPNNYCPKCGTRTVKIATMSPLFKNPGHAAVMSTILPGFGQIYNGQIAKGIALIVAVIASVVLSIAVRSPERLVFMPVYFMFWTYGITDAYKSAEKINLKLE
;
A
#
# COMPACT_ATOMS: atom_id res chain seq x y z
N MET A 1 -25.07 -14.97 11.42
CA MET A 1 -25.36 -15.08 9.96
C MET A 1 -26.43 -16.15 9.75
N TYR A 2 -27.27 -16.10 8.71
CA TYR A 2 -28.30 -17.12 8.47
C TYR A 2 -27.89 -18.11 7.35
N CYS A 3 -28.24 -19.38 7.50
CA CYS A 3 -27.98 -20.40 6.47
C CYS A 3 -28.90 -20.18 5.24
N ARG A 4 -28.32 -20.13 4.04
CA ARG A 4 -29.07 -19.91 2.78
C ARG A 4 -29.99 -21.07 2.39
N THR A 5 -29.70 -22.27 2.91
CA THR A 5 -30.46 -23.49 2.56
C THR A 5 -31.55 -23.80 3.57
N CYS A 6 -31.30 -23.61 4.87
CA CYS A 6 -32.24 -24.01 5.93
C CYS A 6 -32.69 -22.88 6.86
N GLY A 7 -32.22 -21.65 6.66
CA GLY A 7 -32.68 -20.46 7.39
C GLY A 7 -32.26 -20.37 8.86
N THR A 8 -31.46 -21.31 9.39
CA THR A 8 -31.02 -21.25 10.79
C THR A 8 -30.01 -20.15 11.03
N GLU A 9 -30.11 -19.52 12.20
CA GLU A 9 -29.04 -18.67 12.71
C GLU A 9 -27.78 -19.48 13.00
N ILE A 10 -26.65 -18.96 12.56
CA ILE A 10 -25.31 -19.50 12.81
C ILE A 10 -24.57 -18.41 13.57
N ASN A 11 -24.33 -18.69 14.85
CA ASN A 11 -23.70 -17.78 15.80
C ASN A 11 -22.18 -17.97 15.89
N GLU A 12 -21.65 -19.01 15.24
CA GLU A 12 -20.24 -19.38 15.30
C GLU A 12 -19.58 -19.41 13.92
N PRO A 13 -18.26 -19.19 13.85
CA PRO A 13 -17.51 -19.27 12.60
C PRO A 13 -17.26 -20.73 12.19
N ASN A 14 -18.30 -21.56 12.19
CA ASN A 14 -18.24 -22.92 11.67
C ASN A 14 -18.29 -22.88 10.14
N ASN A 15 -17.46 -23.71 9.50
CA ASN A 15 -17.40 -23.84 8.03
C ASN A 15 -18.56 -24.68 7.45
N TYR A 16 -19.49 -25.10 8.31
CA TYR A 16 -20.68 -25.88 7.97
C TYR A 16 -21.84 -25.47 8.87
N CYS A 17 -23.06 -25.62 8.37
CA CYS A 17 -24.27 -25.41 9.15
C CYS A 17 -24.56 -26.66 10.02
N PRO A 18 -24.68 -26.55 11.35
CA PRO A 18 -24.88 -27.71 12.23
C PRO A 18 -26.20 -28.44 12.02
N LYS A 19 -27.20 -27.78 11.41
CA LYS A 19 -28.53 -28.38 11.16
C LYS A 19 -28.67 -29.11 9.82
N CYS A 20 -28.05 -28.63 8.75
CA CYS A 20 -28.25 -29.17 7.39
C CYS A 20 -26.97 -29.64 6.71
N GLY A 21 -25.80 -29.42 7.33
CA GLY A 21 -24.51 -29.87 6.81
C GLY A 21 -24.00 -29.11 5.59
N THR A 22 -24.72 -28.09 5.09
CA THR A 22 -24.23 -27.29 3.97
C THR A 22 -23.01 -26.48 4.40
N ARG A 23 -22.00 -26.41 3.52
CA ARG A 23 -20.81 -25.62 3.76
C ARG A 23 -21.17 -24.14 3.77
N THR A 24 -20.89 -23.47 4.87
CA THR A 24 -20.91 -22.01 4.92
C THR A 24 -19.63 -21.54 4.24
N VAL A 25 -19.77 -20.74 3.20
CA VAL A 25 -18.60 -20.09 2.61
C VAL A 25 -18.18 -19.04 3.64
N LYS A 26 -17.18 -19.36 4.47
CA LYS A 26 -16.36 -18.30 5.05
C LYS A 26 -15.82 -17.55 3.86
N ILE A 27 -16.30 -16.33 3.65
CA ILE A 27 -15.55 -15.34 2.90
C ILE A 27 -14.32 -15.17 3.77
N ALA A 28 -13.23 -15.88 3.44
CA ALA A 28 -11.96 -15.67 4.09
C ALA A 28 -11.71 -14.18 3.94
N THR A 29 -11.85 -13.45 5.06
CA THR A 29 -11.51 -12.05 5.15
C THR A 29 -10.16 -11.94 4.50
N MET A 30 -10.09 -11.16 3.40
CA MET A 30 -8.97 -11.10 2.47
C MET A 30 -7.66 -11.42 3.20
N SER A 31 -7.12 -12.62 2.95
CA SER A 31 -5.82 -13.01 3.47
C SER A 31 -4.87 -11.84 3.19
N PRO A 32 -4.18 -11.33 4.21
CA PRO A 32 -3.35 -10.16 4.00
C PRO A 32 -2.29 -10.56 2.96
N LEU A 33 -2.35 -9.89 1.82
CA LEU A 33 -1.55 -10.24 0.66
C LEU A 33 -0.09 -10.00 1.05
N PHE A 34 0.71 -11.06 1.18
CA PHE A 34 2.16 -10.93 1.32
C PHE A 34 2.66 -10.05 0.17
N LYS A 35 3.23 -8.88 0.51
CA LYS A 35 3.68 -7.88 -0.48
C LYS A 35 5.15 -8.09 -0.73
N ASN A 36 5.54 -8.26 -2.00
CA ASN A 36 6.96 -8.39 -2.33
C ASN A 36 7.65 -7.01 -2.18
N PRO A 37 8.58 -6.83 -1.22
CA PRO A 37 9.20 -5.53 -0.95
C PRO A 37 10.07 -5.05 -2.11
N GLY A 38 10.64 -5.97 -2.89
CA GLY A 38 11.38 -5.65 -4.12
C GLY A 38 10.49 -4.98 -5.19
N HIS A 39 9.24 -5.41 -5.33
CA HIS A 39 8.30 -4.81 -6.29
C HIS A 39 7.85 -3.42 -5.82
N ALA A 40 7.64 -3.23 -4.52
CA ALA A 40 7.34 -1.92 -3.94
C ALA A 40 8.50 -0.91 -4.14
N ALA A 41 9.75 -1.37 -4.04
CA ALA A 41 10.94 -0.56 -4.28
C ALA A 41 11.09 -0.18 -5.76
N VAL A 42 10.93 -1.15 -6.68
CA VAL A 42 10.96 -0.89 -8.14
C VAL A 42 9.80 0.00 -8.59
N MET A 43 8.63 -0.06 -7.93
CA MET A 43 7.56 0.89 -8.22
C MET A 43 7.84 2.29 -7.66
N SER A 44 8.55 2.42 -6.54
CA SER A 44 9.00 3.72 -6.03
C SER A 44 10.15 4.35 -6.83
N THR A 45 10.94 3.56 -7.58
CA THR A 45 11.99 4.13 -8.45
C THR A 45 11.41 4.82 -9.69
N ILE A 46 10.26 4.34 -10.20
CA ILE A 46 9.58 4.93 -11.37
C ILE A 46 8.92 6.27 -10.99
N LEU A 47 8.20 6.32 -9.87
CA LEU A 47 7.56 7.54 -9.36
C LEU A 47 7.50 7.50 -7.82
N PRO A 48 8.12 8.45 -7.11
CA PRO A 48 7.95 8.57 -5.67
C PRO A 48 6.46 8.68 -5.29
N GLY A 49 6.00 7.76 -4.45
CA GLY A 49 4.59 7.63 -4.03
C GLY A 49 3.92 6.34 -4.52
N PHE A 50 4.35 5.75 -5.64
CA PHE A 50 3.77 4.50 -6.15
C PHE A 50 4.00 3.30 -5.22
N GLY A 51 5.19 3.18 -4.65
CA GLY A 51 5.49 2.12 -3.66
C GLY A 51 4.64 2.23 -2.39
N GLN A 52 4.28 3.45 -1.97
CA GLN A 52 3.38 3.65 -0.82
C GLN A 52 1.92 3.31 -1.15
N ILE A 53 1.46 3.58 -2.38
CA ILE A 53 0.14 3.14 -2.86
C ILE A 53 0.08 1.60 -2.94
N TYR A 54 1.13 0.95 -3.46
CA TYR A 54 1.24 -0.51 -3.46
C TYR A 54 1.18 -1.10 -2.04
N ASN A 55 1.83 -0.45 -1.08
CA ASN A 55 1.77 -0.81 0.33
C ASN A 55 0.39 -0.56 0.98
N GLY A 56 -0.58 0.03 0.28
CA GLY A 56 -1.90 0.36 0.81
C GLY A 56 -1.93 1.67 1.62
N GLN A 57 -0.81 2.40 1.66
CA GLN A 57 -0.71 3.72 2.29
C GLN A 57 -1.07 4.82 1.28
N ILE A 58 -2.30 4.78 0.78
CA ILE A 58 -2.77 5.63 -0.34
C ILE A 58 -2.61 7.12 -0.02
N ALA A 59 -3.01 7.56 1.18
CA ALA A 59 -2.93 8.96 1.57
C ALA A 59 -1.50 9.51 1.53
N LYS A 60 -0.52 8.74 2.02
CA LYS A 60 0.88 9.15 1.99
C LYS A 60 1.46 9.10 0.58
N GLY A 61 1.08 8.09 -0.22
CA GLY A 61 1.47 7.99 -1.62
C GLY A 61 0.99 9.18 -2.46
N ILE A 62 -0.27 9.61 -2.28
CA ILE A 62 -0.82 10.81 -2.91
C ILE A 62 -0.07 12.06 -2.43
N ALA A 63 0.20 12.20 -1.13
CA ALA A 63 0.94 13.33 -0.60
C ALA A 63 2.34 13.45 -1.21
N LEU A 64 3.05 12.33 -1.41
CA LEU A 64 4.34 12.31 -2.09
C LEU A 64 4.24 12.71 -3.56
N ILE A 65 3.24 12.23 -4.29
CA ILE A 65 3.02 12.60 -5.69
C ILE A 65 2.76 14.11 -5.81
N VAL A 66 1.91 14.66 -4.94
CA VAL A 66 1.62 16.10 -4.90
C VAL A 66 2.88 16.91 -4.58
N ALA A 67 3.69 16.47 -3.62
CA ALA A 67 4.96 17.13 -3.27
C ALA A 67 5.95 17.12 -4.45
N VAL A 68 6.00 16.04 -5.22
CA VAL A 68 6.85 15.92 -6.41
C VAL A 68 6.36 16.84 -7.53
N ILE A 69 5.05 16.91 -7.77
CA ILE A 69 4.48 17.83 -8.76
C ILE A 69 4.75 19.29 -8.34
N ALA A 70 4.53 19.64 -7.07
CA ALA A 70 4.78 20.98 -6.56
C ALA A 70 6.26 21.38 -6.67
N SER A 71 7.18 20.47 -6.35
CA SER A 71 8.62 20.72 -6.47
C SER A 71 9.06 20.89 -7.93
N VAL A 72 8.49 20.12 -8.87
CA VAL A 72 8.74 20.31 -10.31
C VAL A 72 8.22 21.67 -10.78
N VAL A 73 6.99 22.04 -10.42
CA VAL A 73 6.40 23.33 -10.80
C VAL A 73 7.23 24.51 -10.25
N LEU A 74 7.64 24.45 -8.98
CA LEU A 74 8.53 25.46 -8.39
C LEU A 74 9.88 25.52 -9.13
N SER A 75 10.47 24.37 -9.47
CA SER A 75 11.77 24.32 -10.16
C SER A 75 11.76 24.93 -11.57
N ILE A 76 10.60 24.94 -12.24
CA ILE A 76 10.40 25.56 -13.55
C ILE A 76 10.17 27.07 -13.39
N ALA A 77 9.46 27.50 -12.35
CA ALA A 77 9.18 28.91 -12.06
C ALA A 77 10.43 29.69 -11.58
N VAL A 78 11.35 29.04 -10.88
CA VAL A 78 12.59 29.65 -10.38
C VAL A 78 13.68 29.63 -11.48
N ARG A 79 14.05 30.82 -11.99
CA ARG A 79 14.99 31.02 -13.13
C ARG A 79 16.45 31.27 -12.70
N SER A 80 16.75 31.03 -11.43
CA SER A 80 17.98 31.44 -10.72
C SER A 80 19.01 30.30 -10.57
N PRO A 81 20.30 30.58 -10.25
CA PRO A 81 21.38 29.57 -10.16
C PRO A 81 21.23 28.51 -9.05
N GLU A 82 20.24 28.63 -8.18
CA GLU A 82 19.92 27.67 -7.11
C GLU A 82 19.40 26.30 -7.59
N ARG A 83 19.12 26.16 -8.90
CA ARG A 83 18.81 24.86 -9.53
C ARG A 83 19.91 23.80 -9.32
N LEU A 84 21.17 24.22 -9.12
CA LEU A 84 22.30 23.32 -8.85
C LEU A 84 22.24 22.68 -7.44
N VAL A 85 21.63 23.37 -6.47
CA VAL A 85 21.41 22.84 -5.10
C VAL A 85 20.16 21.97 -5.05
N PHE A 86 19.17 22.27 -5.89
CA PHE A 86 17.89 21.55 -5.94
C PHE A 86 18.05 20.10 -6.42
N MET A 87 18.99 19.84 -7.34
CA MET A 87 19.23 18.51 -7.93
C MET A 87 19.74 17.45 -6.93
N PRO A 88 20.76 17.71 -6.08
CA PRO A 88 21.18 16.74 -5.06
C PRO A 88 20.16 16.55 -3.93
N VAL A 89 19.43 17.61 -3.53
CA VAL A 89 18.36 17.51 -2.52
C VAL A 89 17.20 16.64 -3.04
N TYR A 90 16.84 16.81 -4.32
CA TYR A 90 15.85 15.98 -4.99
C TYR A 90 16.28 14.51 -5.02
N PHE A 91 17.56 14.23 -5.33
CA PHE A 91 18.09 12.87 -5.34
C PHE A 91 18.10 12.23 -3.95
N MET A 92 18.43 12.98 -2.89
CA MET A 92 18.29 12.49 -1.50
C MET A 92 16.84 12.14 -1.18
N PHE A 93 15.88 13.01 -1.49
CA PHE A 93 14.46 12.74 -1.26
C PHE A 93 13.94 11.54 -2.06
N TRP A 94 14.44 11.35 -3.28
CA TRP A 94 14.09 10.20 -4.12
C TRP A 94 14.58 8.88 -3.52
N THR A 95 15.86 8.81 -3.12
CA THR A 95 16.40 7.60 -2.43
C THR A 95 15.73 7.34 -1.09
N TYR A 96 15.36 8.39 -0.34
CA TYR A 96 14.56 8.27 0.87
C TYR A 96 13.18 7.64 0.59
N GLY A 97 12.48 8.10 -0.45
CA GLY A 97 11.17 7.52 -0.84
C GLY A 97 11.23 6.04 -1.24
N ILE A 98 12.35 5.60 -1.83
CA ILE A 98 12.60 4.18 -2.16
C ILE A 98 12.79 3.36 -0.88
N THR A 99 13.66 3.82 0.02
CA THR A 99 13.96 3.10 1.27
C THR A 99 12.75 3.05 2.22
N ASP A 100 11.96 4.13 2.29
CA ASP A 100 10.72 4.14 3.07
C ASP A 100 9.65 3.18 2.53
N ALA A 101 9.49 3.11 1.20
CA ALA A 101 8.57 2.16 0.57
C ALA A 101 9.00 0.70 0.81
N TYR A 102 10.30 0.40 0.75
CA TYR A 102 10.83 -0.93 1.08
C TYR A 102 10.55 -1.31 2.54
N LYS A 103 10.92 -0.44 3.49
CA LYS A 103 10.71 -0.67 4.93
C LYS A 103 9.23 -0.77 5.29
N SER A 104 8.36 0.01 4.63
CA SER A 104 6.92 -0.11 4.82
C SER A 104 6.36 -1.45 4.34
N ALA A 105 6.87 -1.99 3.23
CA ALA A 105 6.46 -3.31 2.73
C ALA A 105 6.88 -4.43 3.69
N GLU A 106 8.12 -4.38 4.18
CA GLU A 106 8.65 -5.34 5.15
C GLU A 106 7.86 -5.33 6.47
N LYS A 107 7.55 -4.15 7.02
CA LYS A 107 6.69 -4.01 8.21
C LYS A 107 5.27 -4.55 8.02
N ILE A 108 4.75 -4.51 6.79
CA ILE A 108 3.44 -5.10 6.51
C ILE A 108 3.55 -6.61 6.61
N ASN A 109 4.54 -7.23 5.95
CA ASN A 109 4.75 -8.67 5.97
C ASN A 109 5.00 -9.21 7.39
N LEU A 110 5.82 -8.51 8.19
CA LEU A 110 6.11 -8.87 9.58
C LEU A 110 4.87 -8.85 10.51
N LYS A 111 3.80 -8.15 10.14
CA LYS A 111 2.53 -8.16 10.90
C LYS A 111 1.60 -9.30 10.48
N LEU A 112 1.93 -10.03 9.42
CA LEU A 112 1.14 -11.14 8.88
C LEU A 112 1.64 -12.50 9.38
N GLU A 113 2.86 -12.53 9.91
CA GLU A 113 3.47 -13.64 10.66
C GLU A 113 3.03 -13.63 12.13
#